data_AF-A0A1C6HSA1-F1
#
_entry.id   AF-A0A1C6HSA1-F1
#
_cell.length_a   1.000
_cell.length_b   1.000
_cell.length_c   1.000
_cell.angle_alpha   90.00
_cell.angle_beta   90.00
_cell.angle_gamma   90.00
#
_symmetry.space_group_name_H-M   'P 1'
#
loop_
_entity.id
_entity.type
_entity.pdbx_description
1 polymer ?
#
loop_
_entity_poly.entity_id
_entity_poly.type
_entity_poly.pdbx_seq_one_letter_code
_entity_poly.pdbx_strand_id
1 'polypeptide(L)'
;MLDVPDQVKPYFDYEAYGRDACIHENGHFAPGGYIVKESDHFLEVYHGLQDIPKEHKVFSFPKLSIREQMAAYQEIIDGSSLEGYRQMQKKGRGDR
;
A
#
# COMPACT_ATOMS: atom_id res chain seq x y z
N MET A 1 6.81 8.52 15.19
CA MET A 1 6.69 7.29 14.37
C MET A 1 7.17 6.12 15.21
N LEU A 2 6.36 5.05 15.32
CA LEU A 2 6.71 3.85 16.09
C LEU A 2 7.83 3.08 15.38
N ASP A 3 8.94 2.85 16.06
CA ASP A 3 10.05 2.06 15.51
C ASP A 3 9.86 0.58 15.82
N VAL A 4 9.31 -0.15 14.85
CA VAL A 4 9.03 -1.59 14.98
C VAL A 4 10.20 -2.37 14.37
N PRO A 5 10.89 -3.24 15.13
CA PRO A 5 12.01 -4.03 14.59
C PRO A 5 11.60 -4.91 13.40
N ASP A 6 12.47 -5.01 12.38
CA ASP A 6 12.16 -5.72 11.11
C ASP A 6 11.67 -7.16 11.32
N GLN A 7 12.27 -7.87 12.27
CA GLN A 7 11.94 -9.25 12.60
C GLN A 7 10.49 -9.43 13.12
N VAL A 8 9.89 -8.39 13.69
CA VAL A 8 8.53 -8.43 14.24
C VAL A 8 7.50 -7.68 13.40
N LYS A 9 7.91 -6.86 12.41
CA LYS A 9 6.99 -6.14 11.50
C LYS A 9 5.88 -7.04 10.91
N PRO A 10 6.15 -8.29 10.47
CA PRO A 10 5.10 -9.15 9.90
C PRO A 10 4.03 -9.59 10.92
N TYR A 11 4.34 -9.52 12.22
CA TYR A 11 3.47 -9.95 13.31
C TYR A 11 2.88 -8.77 14.08
N PHE A 12 3.24 -7.54 13.70
CA PHE A 12 2.77 -6.35 14.37
C PHE A 12 1.36 -5.98 13.88
N ASP A 13 0.43 -5.84 14.81
CA ASP A 13 -0.94 -5.42 14.51
C ASP A 13 -1.03 -3.90 14.38
N TYR A 14 -0.77 -3.41 13.17
CA TYR A 14 -0.85 -1.99 12.83
C TYR A 14 -2.28 -1.44 12.96
N GLU A 15 -3.32 -2.27 12.79
CA GLU A 15 -4.70 -1.85 12.92
C GLU A 15 -5.02 -1.57 14.39
N ALA A 16 -4.69 -2.50 15.29
CA ALA A 16 -4.86 -2.33 16.72
C ALA A 16 -4.06 -1.12 17.23
N TYR A 17 -2.79 -0.99 16.82
CA TYR A 17 -1.98 0.17 17.18
C TYR A 17 -2.60 1.49 16.68
N GLY A 18 -3.08 1.55 15.44
CA GLY A 18 -3.71 2.75 14.89
C GLY A 18 -4.98 3.16 15.64
N ARG A 19 -5.79 2.17 16.07
CA ARG A 19 -6.97 2.41 16.91
C ARG A 19 -6.60 2.96 18.30
N ASP A 20 -5.54 2.45 18.91
CA ASP A 20 -5.13 2.92 20.24
C ASP A 20 -4.44 4.28 20.16
N ALA A 21 -3.63 4.51 19.12
CA ALA A 21 -2.95 5.77 18.87
C ALA A 21 -3.95 6.91 18.63
N CYS A 22 -5.05 6.66 17.91
CA CYS A 22 -6.02 7.72 17.62
C CYS A 22 -6.71 8.26 18.88
N ILE A 23 -6.91 7.41 19.90
CA ILE A 23 -7.47 7.84 21.19
C ILE A 23 -6.51 8.81 21.89
N HIS A 24 -5.22 8.49 21.89
CA HIS A 24 -4.21 9.35 22.53
C HIS A 24 -4.05 10.70 21.83
N GLU A 25 -4.27 10.74 20.51
CA GLU A 25 -4.13 11.95 19.70
C GLU A 25 -5.42 12.78 19.62
N ASN A 26 -6.51 12.42 20.31
CA ASN A 26 -7.84 13.00 20.10
C ASN A 26 -8.28 12.97 18.63
N GLY A 27 -7.90 11.90 17.93
CA GLY A 27 -8.18 11.67 16.52
C GLY A 27 -9.49 10.92 16.28
N HIS A 28 -10.03 11.10 15.08
CA HIS A 28 -11.25 10.45 14.64
C HIS A 28 -11.14 10.00 13.18
N PHE A 29 -11.41 8.72 12.93
CA PHE A 29 -11.51 8.16 11.59
C PHE A 29 -12.89 8.47 11.01
N ALA A 30 -12.93 9.40 10.06
CA ALA A 30 -14.14 9.73 9.32
C ALA A 30 -14.21 8.86 8.04
N PRO A 31 -15.41 8.64 7.45
CA PRO A 31 -15.54 7.88 6.21
C PRO A 31 -14.65 8.37 5.06
N GLY A 32 -14.32 9.67 5.07
CA GLY A 32 -13.49 10.32 4.07
C GLY A 32 -12.10 10.71 4.55
N GLY A 33 -11.61 10.28 5.72
CA GLY A 33 -10.30 10.76 6.18
C GLY A 33 -10.00 10.54 7.65
N TYR A 34 -8.99 11.26 8.14
CA TYR A 34 -8.65 11.29 9.55
C TYR A 34 -8.53 12.73 10.01
N ILE A 35 -9.22 13.05 11.11
CA ILE A 35 -9.18 14.37 11.72
C ILE A 35 -8.63 14.26 13.14
N VAL A 36 -7.89 15.27 13.57
CA VAL A 36 -7.41 15.41 14.94
C VAL A 36 -8.05 16.66 15.54
N LYS A 37 -8.60 16.55 16.74
CA LYS A 37 -9.11 17.71 17.47
C LYS A 37 -7.97 18.37 18.25
N GLU A 38 -7.53 19.54 17.78
CA GLU A 38 -6.77 20.47 18.60
C GLU A 38 -7.72 21.40 19.37
N SER A 39 -7.23 22.04 20.42
CA SER A 39 -8.01 22.72 21.47
C SER A 39 -9.35 23.33 21.02
N ASP A 40 -9.34 24.13 19.95
CA ASP A 40 -10.52 24.85 19.45
C ASP A 40 -10.84 24.57 17.96
N HIS A 41 -10.12 23.68 17.29
CA HIS A 41 -10.32 23.41 15.86
C HIS A 41 -10.00 21.97 15.48
N PHE A 42 -10.52 21.54 14.33
CA PHE A 42 -10.22 20.23 13.76
C PHE A 42 -9.15 20.39 12.68
N LEU A 43 -8.09 19.61 12.80
CA LEU A 43 -7.07 19.45 11.78
C LEU A 43 -7.40 18.22 10.94
N GLU A 44 -7.62 18.41 9.65
CA GLU A 44 -7.73 17.29 8.70
C GLU A 44 -6.33 16.83 8.32
N VAL A 45 -5.99 15.59 8.70
CA VAL A 45 -4.65 15.01 8.48
C VAL A 45 -4.55 14.44 7.08
N TYR A 46 -5.62 13.82 6.58
CA TYR A 46 -5.74 13.39 5.19
C TYR A 46 -7.20 13.28 4.76
N HIS A 47 -7.48 13.60 3.49
CA HIS A 47 -8.79 13.45 2.86
C HIS A 47 -8.77 12.34 1.80
N GLY A 48 -9.43 11.23 2.12
CA GLY A 48 -9.56 10.05 1.26
C GLY A 48 -8.25 9.28 1.09
N LEU A 49 -8.29 8.26 0.24
CA LEU A 49 -7.12 7.40 -0.02
C LEU A 49 -6.02 8.09 -0.86
N GLN A 50 -6.33 9.25 -1.44
CA GLN A 50 -5.43 9.97 -2.34
C GLN A 50 -4.34 10.69 -1.54
N ASP A 51 -4.74 11.30 -0.43
CA ASP A 51 -3.89 12.14 0.42
C ASP A 51 -3.03 11.33 1.41
N ILE A 52 -3.32 10.03 1.59
CA ILE A 52 -2.49 9.16 2.43
C ILE A 52 -1.11 9.01 1.77
N PRO A 53 -0.01 9.37 2.47
CA PRO A 53 1.34 9.17 1.94
C PRO A 53 1.60 7.71 1.59
N LYS A 54 2.39 7.46 0.54
CA LYS A 54 2.62 6.11 0.00
C LYS A 54 3.18 5.16 1.06
N GLU A 55 3.97 5.69 1.97
CA GLU A 55 4.64 4.98 3.06
C GLU A 55 3.64 4.48 4.12
N HIS A 56 2.47 5.12 4.22
CA HIS A 56 1.40 4.78 5.16
C HIS A 56 0.24 4.01 4.52
N LYS A 57 0.27 3.81 3.19
CA LYS A 57 -0.69 2.94 2.50
C LYS A 57 -0.38 1.49 2.84
N VAL A 58 -1.02 0.98 3.89
CA VAL A 58 -1.05 -0.45 4.19
C VAL A 58 -1.94 -1.12 3.14
N PHE A 59 -1.35 -1.50 2.01
CA PHE A 59 -2.02 -2.38 1.06
C PHE A 59 -2.22 -3.73 1.75
N SER A 60 -3.41 -3.97 2.31
CA SER A 60 -3.89 -5.34 2.40
C SER A 60 -4.14 -5.77 0.96
N PHE A 61 -3.22 -6.52 0.36
CA PHE A 61 -3.64 -7.33 -0.79
C PHE A 61 -4.84 -8.14 -0.31
N PRO A 62 -6.02 -8.03 -0.94
CA PRO A 62 -7.11 -8.93 -0.61
C PRO A 62 -6.54 -10.34 -0.64
N LYS A 63 -6.91 -11.19 0.33
CA LYS A 63 -6.56 -12.62 0.25
C LYS A 63 -7.30 -13.20 -0.94
N LEU A 64 -6.71 -13.02 -2.11
CA LEU A 64 -7.16 -13.56 -3.36
C LEU A 64 -7.29 -15.06 -3.16
N SER A 65 -8.42 -15.63 -3.56
CA SER A 65 -8.53 -17.08 -3.68
C SER A 65 -7.38 -17.59 -4.56
N ILE A 66 -6.99 -18.87 -4.42
CA ILE A 66 -5.93 -19.47 -5.26
C ILE A 66 -6.19 -19.17 -6.74
N ARG A 67 -7.46 -19.16 -7.16
CA ARG A 67 -7.87 -18.82 -8.53
C ARG A 67 -7.52 -17.39 -8.94
N GLU A 68 -7.81 -16.41 -8.08
CA GLU A 68 -7.52 -15.00 -8.37
C GLU A 68 -6.02 -14.71 -8.27
N GLN A 69 -5.29 -15.40 -7.39
CA GLN A 69 -3.82 -15.34 -7.36
C GLN A 69 -3.23 -15.83 -8.68
N MET A 70 -3.67 -17.00 -9.16
CA MET A 70 -3.22 -17.56 -10.45
C MET A 70 -3.57 -16.63 -11.62
N ALA A 71 -4.74 -15.98 -11.60
CA ALA A 71 -5.13 -15.03 -12.64
C ALA A 71 -4.26 -13.76 -12.65
N ALA A 72 -3.91 -13.21 -11.48
CA ALA A 72 -3.03 -12.06 -11.38
C ALA A 72 -1.59 -12.38 -11.85
N TYR A 73 -1.05 -13.56 -11.52
CA TYR A 73 0.23 -14.01 -12.05
C TYR A 73 0.17 -14.26 -13.56
N GLN A 74 -0.95 -14.80 -14.06
CA GLN A 74 -1.16 -15.03 -15.49
C GLN A 74 -1.22 -13.71 -16.28
N GLU A 75 -1.90 -12.67 -15.78
CA GLU A 75 -1.90 -11.35 -16.42
C GLU A 75 -0.51 -10.70 -16.44
N ILE A 76 0.30 -10.89 -15.39
CA ILE A 76 1.68 -10.40 -15.37
C ILE A 76 2.51 -11.15 -16.41
N ILE A 77 2.34 -12.47 -16.54
CA ILE A 77 3.04 -13.31 -17.51
C ILE A 77 2.61 -12.99 -18.95
N ASP A 78 1.32 -12.82 -19.19
CA ASP A 78 0.75 -12.53 -20.50
C ASP A 78 1.02 -11.08 -20.93
N GLY A 79 1.00 -10.13 -19.98
CA GLY A 79 1.41 -8.74 -20.17
C GLY A 79 2.93 -8.60 -20.38
N SER A 80 3.73 -9.53 -19.86
CA SER A 80 5.15 -9.69 -20.16
C SER A 80 5.37 -10.68 -21.30
N SER A 81 4.79 -10.42 -22.48
CA SER A 81 4.93 -11.36 -23.59
C SER A 81 6.40 -11.72 -23.86
N LEU A 82 6.68 -13.03 -24.00
CA LEU A 82 8.00 -13.56 -24.40
C LEU A 82 8.47 -12.94 -25.75
N GLU A 83 7.52 -12.45 -26.54
CA GLU A 83 7.72 -11.70 -27.77
C GLU A 83 8.37 -10.32 -27.52
N GLY A 84 7.97 -9.60 -26.46
CA GLY A 84 8.63 -8.37 -26.03
C GLY A 84 10.12 -8.57 -25.69
N TYR A 85 10.43 -9.63 -24.94
CA TYR A 85 11.81 -10.04 -24.63
C TYR A 85 12.60 -10.46 -25.89
N ARG A 86 11.98 -11.22 -26.81
CA ARG A 86 12.61 -11.61 -28.09
C ARG A 86 12.89 -10.42 -29.00
N GLN A 87 12.04 -9.40 -29.01
CA GLN A 87 12.27 -8.17 -29.78
C GLN A 87 13.39 -7.32 -29.19
N MET A 88 13.48 -7.22 -27.85
CA MET A 88 14.59 -6.54 -27.17
C MET A 88 15.95 -7.21 -27.42
N GLN A 89 16.02 -8.56 -27.44
CA GLN A 89 17.27 -9.28 -27.76
C GLN A 89 17.72 -9.10 -29.22
N LYS A 90 16.80 -8.89 -30.17
CA LYS A 90 17.16 -8.66 -31.57
C LYS A 90 17.67 -7.23 -31.82
N LYS A 91 17.19 -6.25 -31.05
CA LYS A 91 17.54 -4.83 -31.24
C LYS A 91 18.94 -4.46 -30.71
N GLY A 92 19.54 -5.27 -29.83
CA GLY A 92 20.89 -5.05 -29.30
C GLY A 92 22.05 -5.62 -30.14
N ARG A 93 21.76 -6.22 -31.31
CA ARG A 93 22.74 -6.97 -32.12
C ARG A 93 22.92 -6.42 -33.54
N GLY A 94 22.61 -5.15 -33.73
CA GLY A 94 22.63 -4.50 -35.04
C GLY A 94 22.79 -2.99 -34.96
N ASP A 95 23.85 -2.53 -34.30
CA ASP A 95 24.52 -1.29 -34.71
C ASP A 95 26.02 -1.55 -34.67
N ARG A 96 26.59 -1.59 -35.88
CA ARG A 96 28.01 -1.68 -36.19
C ARG A 96 28.59 -0.28 -36.19
#